data_AF-A0A845PXH2-F1
#
_entry.id   AF-A0A845PXH2-F1
#
_cell.length_a   1.000
_cell.length_b   1.000
_cell.length_c   1.000
_cell.angle_alpha   90.00
_cell.angle_beta   90.00
_cell.angle_gamma   90.00
#
_symmetry.space_group_name_H-M   'P 1'
#
loop_
_entity.id
_entity.type
_entity.pdbx_description
1 polymer ?
#
loop_
_entity_poly.entity_id
_entity_poly.type
_entity_poly.pdbx_seq_one_letter_code
_entity_poly.pdbx_strand_id
1 'polypeptide(L)'
;ISVSDYYIVDSMPLEICKLSRSSRSTVCRENYFTSPDKGFCASQNSVYYGYKLHAVCTTDEIFTDFDVTQACVHDIHYLKDIKHL
;
A
#
# COMPACT_ATOMS: atom_id res chain seq x y z
N ILE A 1 -6.05 18.67 15.83
CA ILE A 1 -5.99 17.99 14.52
C ILE A 1 -6.67 18.96 13.55
N SER A 2 -5.97 19.46 12.53
CA SER A 2 -6.62 20.29 11.52
C SER A 2 -7.64 19.41 10.80
N VAL A 3 -8.93 19.75 10.97
CA VAL A 3 -9.98 19.13 10.17
C VAL A 3 -9.84 19.73 8.77
N SER A 4 -9.63 18.88 7.77
CA SER A 4 -9.55 19.31 6.37
C SER A 4 -10.80 18.83 5.64
N ASP A 5 -11.32 19.67 4.75
CA ASP A 5 -12.46 19.29 3.90
C ASP A 5 -12.04 18.30 2.80
N TYR A 6 -10.73 18.19 2.54
CA TYR A 6 -10.17 17.33 1.49
C TYR A 6 -8.95 16.56 2.01
N TYR A 7 -8.89 15.29 1.63
CA TYR A 7 -7.76 14.42 1.90
C TYR A 7 -7.20 13.89 0.59
N ILE A 8 -5.88 13.76 0.56
CA ILE A 8 -5.14 13.17 -0.54
C ILE A 8 -4.77 11.75 -0.12
N VAL A 9 -5.02 10.79 -1.01
CA VAL A 9 -4.64 9.40 -0.83
C VAL A 9 -3.61 9.06 -1.89
N ASP A 10 -2.44 8.61 -1.45
CA ASP A 10 -1.37 8.14 -2.34
C ASP A 10 -0.86 6.78 -1.88
N SER A 11 -0.35 6.00 -2.83
CA SER A 11 0.15 4.66 -2.56
C SER A 11 1.57 4.46 -3.07
N MET A 12 2.38 3.73 -2.30
CA MET A 12 3.78 3.46 -2.63
C MET A 12 4.08 1.96 -2.55
N PRO A 13 4.83 1.40 -3.53
CA PRO A 13 5.27 0.01 -3.46
C PRO A 13 6.30 -0.20 -2.34
N LEU A 14 6.09 -1.24 -1.53
CA LEU A 14 7.02 -1.73 -0.52
C LEU A 14 7.59 -3.09 -0.97
N GLU A 15 8.63 -3.06 -1.80
CA GLU A 15 9.32 -4.27 -2.27
C GLU A 15 10.06 -4.97 -1.12
N ILE A 16 9.74 -6.24 -0.86
CA ILE A 16 10.42 -7.02 0.20
C ILE A 16 11.65 -7.77 -0.34
N CYS A 17 11.62 -8.16 -1.60
CA CYS A 17 12.73 -8.79 -2.31
C CYS A 17 12.52 -8.66 -3.81
N LYS A 18 13.62 -8.77 -4.57
CA LYS A 18 13.53 -8.81 -6.04
C LYS A 18 12.60 -9.90 -6.53
N LEU A 19 11.86 -9.62 -7.60
CA LEU A 19 10.87 -10.53 -8.18
C LEU A 19 11.45 -11.93 -8.46
N SER A 20 12.73 -12.02 -8.84
CA SER A 20 13.48 -13.28 -9.08
C SER A 20 13.68 -14.16 -7.85
N ARG A 21 13.39 -13.64 -6.65
CA ARG A 21 13.47 -14.34 -5.36
C ARG A 21 12.10 -14.51 -4.71
N SER A 22 11.05 -13.90 -5.25
CA SER A 22 9.69 -13.91 -4.68
C SER A 22 9.23 -15.32 -4.28
N SER A 23 9.39 -16.32 -5.15
CA SER A 23 8.98 -17.71 -4.87
C SER A 23 9.69 -18.36 -3.68
N ARG A 24 10.91 -17.93 -3.36
CA ARG A 24 11.73 -18.47 -2.26
C ARG A 24 11.61 -17.68 -0.97
N SER A 25 11.01 -16.48 -1.02
CA SER A 25 10.83 -15.66 0.18
C SER A 25 9.91 -16.38 1.16
N THR A 26 10.33 -16.46 2.42
CA THR A 26 9.51 -16.97 3.52
C THR A 26 8.90 -15.85 4.36
N VAL A 27 9.23 -14.59 4.06
CA VAL A 27 8.80 -13.41 4.83
C VAL A 27 7.28 -13.32 4.83
N CYS A 28 6.68 -13.32 6.02
CA CYS A 28 5.25 -13.11 6.26
C CYS A 28 4.33 -14.12 5.55
N ARG A 29 4.82 -15.32 5.20
CA ARG A 29 4.04 -16.35 4.49
C ARG A 29 3.19 -17.23 5.39
N GLU A 30 3.24 -17.03 6.70
CA GLU A 30 2.55 -17.85 7.69
C GLU A 30 1.02 -17.72 7.57
N ASN A 31 0.51 -16.56 7.13
CA ASN A 31 -0.91 -16.31 6.92
C ASN A 31 -1.14 -15.71 5.54
N TYR A 32 -2.02 -16.35 4.75
CA TYR A 32 -2.36 -15.92 3.39
C TYR A 32 -2.81 -14.47 3.33
N PHE A 33 -3.67 -14.02 4.24
CA PHE A 33 -4.26 -12.67 4.21
C PHE A 33 -3.23 -11.57 4.47
N THR A 34 -2.18 -11.86 5.22
CA THR A 34 -1.09 -10.92 5.50
C THR A 34 0.15 -11.20 4.66
N SER A 35 0.10 -12.18 3.75
CA SER A 35 1.25 -12.57 2.95
C SER A 35 1.53 -11.56 1.83
N PRO A 36 2.81 -11.37 1.46
CA PRO A 36 3.17 -10.46 0.39
C PRO A 36 2.78 -11.05 -0.96
N ASP A 37 2.32 -10.18 -1.85
CA ASP A 37 1.90 -10.54 -3.21
C ASP A 37 2.63 -9.68 -4.26
N LYS A 38 2.32 -9.90 -5.54
CA LYS A 38 2.82 -9.08 -6.64
C LYS A 38 1.88 -7.91 -6.91
N GLY A 39 2.46 -6.74 -7.08
CA GLY A 39 1.76 -5.53 -7.49
C GLY A 39 2.42 -4.90 -8.71
N PHE A 40 1.68 -4.04 -9.39
CA PHE A 40 2.19 -3.20 -10.47
C PHE A 40 2.12 -1.73 -10.05
N CYS A 41 3.24 -1.03 -10.16
CA CYS A 41 3.32 0.40 -9.95
C CYS A 41 3.32 1.11 -11.31
N ALA A 42 2.18 1.70 -11.66
CA ALA A 42 2.00 2.33 -12.98
C ALA A 42 2.93 3.53 -13.20
N SER A 43 3.17 4.35 -12.18
CA SER A 43 4.06 5.51 -12.25
C SER A 43 5.52 5.13 -12.53
N GLN A 44 5.94 3.93 -12.14
CA GLN A 44 7.29 3.41 -12.35
C GLN A 44 7.37 2.37 -13.47
N ASN A 45 6.24 2.01 -14.08
CA ASN A 45 6.14 0.93 -15.07
C ASN A 45 6.83 -0.37 -14.61
N SER A 46 6.62 -0.77 -13.35
CA SER A 46 7.36 -1.86 -12.73
C SER A 46 6.46 -2.81 -11.93
N VAL A 47 6.79 -4.11 -11.98
CA VAL A 47 6.18 -5.15 -11.13
C VAL A 47 7.09 -5.40 -9.94
N TYR A 48 6.52 -5.44 -8.75
CA TYR A 48 7.24 -5.68 -7.49
C TYR A 48 6.58 -6.80 -6.69
N TYR A 49 7.33 -7.40 -5.78
CA TYR A 49 6.81 -8.39 -4.83
C TYR A 49 6.94 -7.83 -3.41
N GLY A 50 5.83 -7.77 -2.68
CA GLY A 50 5.77 -7.20 -1.35
C GLY A 50 4.38 -6.68 -0.98
N TYR A 51 4.36 -5.44 -0.48
CA TYR A 51 3.16 -4.78 0.02
C TYR A 51 2.96 -3.43 -0.65
N LYS A 52 1.77 -2.87 -0.47
CA LYS A 52 1.45 -1.51 -0.88
C LYS A 52 1.14 -0.69 0.36
N LEU A 53 1.93 0.38 0.57
CA LEU A 53 1.64 1.41 1.55
C LEU A 53 0.56 2.32 0.98
N HIS A 54 -0.48 2.59 1.76
CA HIS A 54 -1.44 3.66 1.48
C HIS A 54 -1.27 4.72 2.56
N ALA A 55 -1.18 5.97 2.15
CA ALA A 55 -1.08 7.09 3.07
C ALA A 55 -2.19 8.09 2.79
N VAL A 56 -2.73 8.67 3.86
CA VAL A 56 -3.71 9.75 3.80
C VAL A 56 -3.06 11.01 4.36
N CYS A 57 -3.02 12.07 3.57
CA CYS A 57 -2.53 13.37 4.00
C CYS A 57 -3.57 14.48 3.79
N THR A 58 -3.48 15.52 4.63
CA THR A 58 -4.23 16.76 4.41
C THR A 58 -3.62 17.54 3.24
N THR A 59 -4.34 18.56 2.76
CA THR A 59 -3.82 19.52 1.77
C THR A 59 -2.61 20.31 2.25
N ASP A 60 -2.36 20.35 3.56
CA ASP A 60 -1.18 20.98 4.18
C ASP A 60 0.00 20.00 4.34
N GLU A 61 -0.03 18.88 3.61
CA GLU A 61 1.03 17.85 3.58
C GLU A 61 1.25 17.13 4.92
N ILE A 62 0.25 17.17 5.82
CA ILE A 62 0.31 16.46 7.09
C ILE A 62 -0.26 15.06 6.93
N PHE A 63 0.55 14.03 7.22
CA PHE A 63 0.07 12.65 7.30
C PHE A 63 -0.91 12.48 8.46
N THR A 64 -2.07 11.92 8.16
CA THR A 64 -3.15 11.69 9.13
C THR A 64 -3.34 10.21 9.42
N ASP A 65 -3.17 9.36 8.42
CA ASP A 65 -3.32 7.92 8.54
C ASP A 65 -2.45 7.18 7.51
N PHE A 66 -2.16 5.91 7.80
CA PHE A 66 -1.45 5.03 6.88
C PHE A 66 -1.82 3.56 7.13
N ASP A 67 -1.84 2.78 6.07
CA ASP A 67 -2.08 1.34 6.15
C ASP A 67 -1.21 0.57 5.14
N VAL A 68 -1.02 -0.71 5.41
CA VAL A 68 -0.23 -1.62 4.58
C VAL A 68 -1.11 -2.77 4.14
N THR A 69 -1.24 -2.90 2.82
CA THR A 69 -2.03 -3.96 2.18
C THR A 69 -1.14 -4.87 1.34
N GLN A 70 -1.66 -6.01 0.89
CA GLN A 70 -0.98 -6.79 -0.13
C GLN A 70 -0.78 -5.96 -1.40
N ALA A 71 0.33 -6.18 -2.10
CA ALA A 71 0.68 -5.38 -3.29
C ALA A 71 -0.38 -5.42 -4.41
N CYS A 72 -1.20 -6.47 -4.45
CA CYS A 72 -2.26 -6.67 -5.44
C CYS A 72 -3.55 -5.87 -5.14
N VAL A 73 -3.68 -5.27 -3.95
CA VAL A 73 -4.86 -4.46 -3.60
C VAL A 73 -4.83 -3.14 -4.37
N HIS A 74 -5.89 -2.86 -5.13
CA HIS A 74 -6.04 -1.60 -5.84
C HIS A 74 -6.46 -0.46 -4.90
N ASP A 75 -5.96 0.73 -5.15
CA ASP A 75 -6.12 1.92 -4.30
C ASP A 75 -7.61 2.29 -4.11
N ILE A 76 -8.45 2.06 -5.13
CA ILE A 76 -9.91 2.24 -5.03
C ILE A 76 -10.57 1.39 -3.94
N HIS A 77 -9.99 0.23 -3.59
CA HIS A 77 -10.50 -0.61 -2.52
C HIS A 77 -10.12 -0.09 -1.15
N TYR A 78 -8.94 0.51 -1.01
CA TYR A 78 -8.51 1.14 0.24
C TYR A 78 -9.47 2.27 0.67
N LEU A 79 -10.04 3.01 -0.30
CA LEU A 79 -11.04 4.04 -0.01
C LEU A 79 -12.27 3.53 0.76
N LYS A 80 -12.58 2.23 0.71
CA LYS A 80 -13.69 1.63 1.48
C LYS A 80 -13.36 1.43 2.96
N ASP A 81 -12.06 1.36 3.27
CA ASP A 81 -11.55 1.14 4.62
C ASP A 81 -11.34 2.46 5.37
N ILE A 82 -11.23 3.57 4.62
CA ILE A 82 -11.30 4.94 5.12
C ILE A 82 -12.76 5.28 5.51
N LYS A 83 -13.23 4.74 6.63
CA LYS A 83 -14.62 4.92 7.08
C LYS A 83 -14.83 6.16 7.94
N HIS A 84 -13.77 6.69 8.55
CA HIS A 84 -13.83 7.83 9.46
C HIS A 84 -12.47 8.57 9.49
N LEU A 85 -12.30 9.58 8.63
CA LEU A 85 -11.27 10.62 8.79
C LEU A 85 -11.91 11.90 9.32
#